data_AF-A0A2K3N4H3-F1
#
_entry.id   AF-A0A2K3N4H3-F1
#
_cell.length_a   1.000
_cell.length_b   1.000
_cell.length_c   1.000
_cell.angle_alpha   90.00
_cell.angle_beta   90.00
_cell.angle_gamma   90.00
#
_symmetry.space_group_name_H-M   'P 1'
#
loop_
_entity.id
_entity.type
_entity.pdbx_description
1 polymer ?
#
loop_
_entity_poly.entity_id
_entity_poly.type
_entity_poly.pdbx_seq_one_letter_code
_entity_poly.pdbx_strand_id
1 'polypeptide(L)'
;MSLDVSEQEQKKQCIQRARRVFEEALNYFRSSAPDLKEERAMLLEKWINFEAPSGELGDVSLVQSKLPKKLKKRRQVSTEKDGSSRIEEFIGYLFPEATQTTNLKILEAAYKWKKQKL
;
A
#
# COMPACT_ATOMS: atom_id res chain seq x y z
N MET A 1 -16.01 -38.26 -7.32
CA MET A 1 -16.54 -37.00 -6.74
C MET A 1 -15.87 -36.62 -5.42
N SER A 2 -15.46 -37.54 -4.54
CA SER A 2 -14.87 -37.19 -3.23
C SER A 2 -13.43 -36.66 -3.26
N LEU A 3 -12.65 -36.95 -4.30
CA LEU A 3 -11.26 -36.48 -4.44
C LEU A 3 -11.19 -34.97 -4.78
N ASP A 4 -12.11 -34.48 -5.60
CA ASP A 4 -12.15 -33.10 -6.10
C ASP A 4 -12.42 -32.08 -4.97
N VAL A 5 -13.28 -32.44 -4.01
CA VAL A 5 -13.59 -31.60 -2.84
C VAL A 5 -12.38 -31.48 -1.89
N SER A 6 -11.58 -32.54 -1.74
CA SER A 6 -10.40 -32.53 -0.87
C SER A 6 -9.28 -31.65 -1.43
N GLU A 7 -9.06 -31.66 -2.74
CA GLU A 7 -8.03 -30.83 -3.39
C GLU A 7 -8.38 -29.34 -3.36
N GLN A 8 -9.66 -29.01 -3.54
CA GLN A 8 -10.13 -27.63 -3.44
C GLN A 8 -9.95 -27.05 -2.03
N GLU A 9 -10.25 -27.83 -1.00
CA GLU A 9 -10.08 -27.41 0.40
C GLU A 9 -8.60 -27.20 0.76
N GLN A 10 -7.70 -28.09 0.30
CA GLN A 10 -6.26 -27.91 0.48
C GLN A 10 -5.74 -26.65 -0.23
N LYS A 11 -6.18 -26.40 -1.48
CA LYS A 11 -5.83 -25.17 -2.22
C LYS A 11 -6.29 -23.92 -1.46
N LYS A 12 -7.51 -23.93 -0.92
CA LYS A 12 -8.05 -22.83 -0.11
C LYS A 12 -7.20 -22.55 1.12
N GLN A 13 -6.78 -23.59 1.84
CA GLN A 13 -5.90 -23.44 3.01
C GLN A 13 -4.52 -22.88 2.64
N CYS A 14 -3.94 -23.33 1.52
CA CYS A 14 -2.67 -22.79 1.01
C CYS A 14 -2.78 -21.29 0.68
N ILE A 15 -3.86 -20.89 0.01
CA ILE A 15 -4.14 -19.48 -0.31
C ILE A 15 -4.29 -18.66 0.98
N GLN A 16 -5.04 -19.15 1.97
CA GLN A 16 -5.21 -18.45 3.25
C GLN A 16 -3.88 -18.25 3.99
N ARG A 17 -3.00 -19.26 3.99
CA ARG A 17 -1.66 -19.13 4.59
C ARG A 17 -0.80 -18.10 3.86
N ALA A 18 -0.82 -18.10 2.53
CA ALA A 18 -0.10 -17.11 1.73
C ALA A 18 -0.60 -15.68 2.00
N ARG A 19 -1.92 -15.47 2.07
CA ARG A 19 -2.52 -14.18 2.44
C ARG A 19 -2.00 -13.66 3.76
N ARG A 20 -1.95 -14.52 4.78
CA ARG A 20 -1.44 -14.15 6.10
C ARG A 20 0.01 -13.64 6.04
N VAL A 21 0.87 -14.30 5.27
CA VAL A 21 2.26 -13.86 5.09
C VAL A 21 2.34 -12.49 4.40
N PHE A 22 1.51 -12.25 3.37
CA PHE A 22 1.44 -10.94 2.73
C PHE A 22 0.94 -9.84 3.68
N GLU A 23 -0.05 -10.14 4.53
CA GLU A 23 -0.55 -9.21 5.55
C GLU A 23 0.50 -8.87 6.59
N GLU A 24 1.23 -9.87 7.09
CA GLU A 24 2.34 -9.68 8.03
C GLU A 24 3.43 -8.81 7.42
N ALA A 25 3.80 -9.06 6.16
CA ALA A 25 4.77 -8.24 5.43
C ALA A 25 4.26 -6.80 5.21
N LEU A 26 2.98 -6.61 4.89
CA LEU A 26 2.40 -5.26 4.79
C LEU A 26 2.41 -4.52 6.12
N ASN A 27 2.13 -5.22 7.22
CA ASN A 27 2.17 -4.62 8.54
C ASN A 27 3.59 -4.15 8.88
N TYR A 28 4.60 -4.96 8.57
CA TYR A 28 6.01 -4.58 8.72
C TYR A 28 6.36 -3.29 7.95
N PHE A 29 5.98 -3.18 6.68
CA PHE A 29 6.21 -1.95 5.90
C PHE A 29 5.42 -0.75 6.43
N ARG A 30 4.30 -0.98 7.13
CA ARG A 30 3.51 0.10 7.74
C ARG A 30 4.12 0.59 9.06
N SER A 31 4.60 -0.32 9.91
CA SER A 31 5.11 0.02 11.25
C SER A 31 6.61 0.31 11.28
N SER A 32 7.40 -0.53 10.62
CA SER A 32 8.86 -0.61 10.83
C SER A 32 9.64 0.07 9.72
N ALA A 33 9.09 0.10 8.50
CA ALA A 33 9.77 0.67 7.34
C ALA A 33 8.85 1.57 6.48
N PRO A 34 8.30 2.67 7.03
CA PRO A 34 7.33 3.52 6.34
C PRO A 34 7.91 4.30 5.14
N ASP A 35 9.24 4.43 5.07
CA ASP A 35 9.95 5.09 3.97
C ASP A 35 10.12 4.17 2.75
N LEU A 36 10.07 2.84 2.95
CA LEU A 36 10.18 1.82 1.90
C LEU A 36 8.85 1.62 1.15
N LYS A 37 8.40 2.71 0.53
CA LYS A 37 7.10 2.76 -0.14
C LYS A 37 7.09 2.02 -1.47
N GLU A 38 8.24 1.90 -2.13
CA GLU A 38 8.38 1.20 -3.39
C GLU A 38 8.31 -0.32 -3.19
N GLU A 39 9.02 -0.83 -2.19
CA GLU A 39 9.03 -2.23 -1.78
C GLU A 39 7.63 -2.66 -1.33
N ARG A 40 6.95 -1.80 -0.56
CA ARG A 40 5.55 -2.01 -0.19
C ARG A 40 4.63 -2.05 -1.42
N ALA A 41 4.85 -1.20 -2.41
CA ALA A 41 4.07 -1.21 -3.65
C ALA A 41 4.32 -2.49 -4.46
N MET A 42 5.58 -2.91 -4.55
CA MET A 42 5.99 -4.15 -5.23
C MET A 42 5.38 -5.38 -4.55
N LEU A 43 5.35 -5.41 -3.21
CA LEU A 43 4.69 -6.49 -2.46
C LEU A 43 3.21 -6.61 -2.81
N LEU A 44 2.48 -5.50 -2.88
CA LEU A 44 1.05 -5.49 -3.25
C LEU A 44 0.83 -5.96 -4.68
N GLU A 45 1.69 -5.57 -5.61
CA GLU A 45 1.64 -6.04 -7.00
C GLU A 45 1.90 -7.55 -7.09
N LYS A 46 2.86 -8.08 -6.33
CA LYS A 46 3.09 -9.53 -6.24
C LYS A 46 1.91 -10.27 -5.62
N TRP A 47 1.25 -9.69 -4.62
CA TRP A 47 0.06 -10.29 -4.02
C TRP A 47 -1.11 -10.34 -5.04
N ILE A 48 -1.35 -9.29 -5.83
CA ILE A 48 -2.36 -9.34 -6.90
C ILE A 48 -2.05 -10.44 -7.91
N ASN A 49 -0.80 -10.56 -8.34
CA ASN A 49 -0.38 -11.59 -9.29
C ASN A 49 -0.53 -13.01 -8.72
N PHE A 50 -0.51 -13.16 -7.39
CA PHE A 50 -0.80 -14.42 -6.72
C PHE A 50 -2.31 -14.72 -6.65
N GLU A 51 -3.14 -13.71 -6.38
CA GLU A 51 -4.61 -13.86 -6.29
C GLU A 51 -5.29 -14.00 -7.68
N ALA A 52 -4.77 -13.33 -8.71
CA ALA A 52 -5.34 -13.33 -10.06
C ALA A 52 -5.54 -14.74 -10.68
N PRO A 53 -4.55 -15.67 -10.64
CA PRO A 53 -4.72 -17.02 -11.16
C PRO A 53 -5.53 -17.93 -10.22
N SER A 54 -5.82 -17.48 -8.99
CA SER A 54 -6.51 -18.29 -7.97
C SER A 54 -8.03 -18.40 -8.21
N GLY A 55 -8.56 -17.69 -9.21
CA GLY A 55 -9.96 -17.79 -9.63
C GLY A 55 -10.94 -17.43 -8.51
N GLU A 56 -11.96 -18.26 -8.30
CA GLU A 56 -13.03 -18.06 -7.31
C GLU A 56 -12.56 -18.23 -5.85
N LEU A 57 -11.42 -18.88 -5.63
CA LEU A 57 -10.77 -18.94 -4.31
C LEU A 57 -9.95 -17.68 -4.01
N GLY A 58 -9.56 -16.95 -5.06
CA GLY A 58 -8.82 -15.70 -5.00
C GLY A 58 -9.72 -14.49 -4.74
N ASP A 59 -9.17 -13.47 -4.10
CA ASP A 59 -9.87 -12.19 -3.98
C ASP A 59 -8.89 -11.02 -4.22
N VAL A 60 -8.85 -10.61 -5.49
CA VAL A 60 -8.02 -9.50 -5.96
C VAL A 60 -8.53 -8.15 -5.43
N SER A 61 -9.83 -8.04 -5.10
CA SER A 61 -10.45 -6.78 -4.66
C SER A 61 -9.90 -6.31 -3.30
N LEU A 62 -9.56 -7.25 -2.43
CA LEU A 62 -8.93 -6.99 -1.12
C LEU A 62 -7.60 -6.24 -1.26
N VAL A 63 -6.83 -6.56 -2.30
CA VAL A 63 -5.49 -6.00 -2.52
C VAL A 63 -5.57 -4.74 -3.39
N GLN A 64 -6.48 -4.70 -4.37
CA GLN A 64 -6.68 -3.51 -5.22
C GLN A 64 -7.04 -2.27 -4.42
N SER A 65 -7.86 -2.40 -3.38
CA SER A 65 -8.23 -1.28 -2.50
C SER A 65 -7.03 -0.70 -1.71
N LYS A 66 -5.96 -1.47 -1.56
CA LYS A 66 -4.73 -1.10 -0.82
C LYS A 66 -3.62 -0.58 -1.73
N LEU A 67 -3.76 -0.70 -3.06
CA LEU A 67 -2.73 -0.30 -4.02
C LEU A 67 -2.41 1.20 -3.92
N PRO A 68 -1.11 1.56 -3.92
CA PRO A 68 -0.72 2.96 -3.96
C PRO A 68 -0.96 3.54 -5.36
N LYS A 69 -1.36 4.80 -5.40
CA LYS A 69 -1.32 5.60 -6.63
C LYS A 69 0.14 6.00 -6.89
N LYS A 70 0.65 5.63 -8.07
CA LYS A 70 1.97 6.08 -8.56
C LYS A 70 1.89 7.56 -8.92
N LEU A 71 2.72 8.39 -8.31
CA LEU A 71 2.84 9.82 -8.58
C LEU A 71 4.28 10.12 -8.99
N LYS A 72 4.47 10.84 -10.10
CA LYS A 72 5.80 11.38 -10.44
C LYS A 72 6.05 12.60 -9.57
N LYS A 73 7.03 12.55 -8.66
CA LYS A 73 7.47 13.71 -7.88
C LYS A 73 8.85 14.15 -8.36
N ARG A 74 8.99 15.45 -8.63
CA ARG A 74 10.27 16.09 -8.92
C ARG A 74 10.74 16.74 -7.62
N ARG A 75 11.90 16.33 -7.09
CA ARG A 75 12.53 16.99 -5.93
C ARG A 75 13.87 17.56 -6.40
N GLN A 76 14.08 18.84 -6.14
CA GLN A 76 15.38 19.46 -6.35
C GLN A 76 16.27 19.07 -5.15
N VAL A 77 17.36 18.37 -5.41
CA VAL A 77 18.38 18.05 -4.39
C VAL A 77 19.55 19.00 -4.63
N SER A 78 19.76 19.90 -3.69
CA SER A 78 20.92 20.79 -3.67
C SER A 78 22.09 20.07 -3.02
N THR A 79 23.12 19.74 -3.81
CA THR A 79 24.38 19.20 -3.28
C THR A 79 25.28 20.35 -2.84
N GLU A 80 25.64 20.38 -1.56
CA GLU A 80 26.35 21.51 -0.91
C GLU A 80 27.79 21.73 -1.41
N LYS A 81 28.37 20.77 -2.14
CA LYS A 81 29.78 20.82 -2.54
C LYS A 81 30.08 21.49 -3.88
N ASP A 82 29.10 21.73 -4.77
CA ASP A 82 29.43 22.18 -6.14
C ASP A 82 28.39 23.09 -6.81
N GLY A 83 27.37 23.60 -6.09
CA GLY A 83 26.36 24.51 -6.65
C GLY A 83 25.48 23.91 -7.77
N SER A 84 25.74 22.67 -8.18
CA SER A 84 24.95 21.95 -9.17
C SER A 84 23.70 21.37 -8.51
N SER A 85 22.53 21.91 -8.88
CA SER A 85 21.24 21.33 -8.51
C SER A 85 21.00 20.09 -9.38
N ARG A 86 21.00 18.90 -8.77
CA ARG A 86 20.58 17.68 -9.46
C ARG A 86 19.07 17.52 -9.28
N ILE A 87 18.34 17.50 -10.39
CA ILE A 87 16.92 17.13 -10.37
C ILE A 87 16.86 15.61 -10.38
N GLU A 88 16.48 15.00 -9.26
CA GLU A 88 16.17 13.56 -9.21
C GLU A 88 14.67 13.37 -9.41
N GLU A 89 14.31 12.62 -10.46
CA GLU A 89 12.94 12.18 -10.70
C GLU A 89 12.67 10.96 -9.81
N PHE A 90 11.92 11.16 -8.73
CA PHE A 90 11.55 10.08 -7.82
C PHE A 90 10.09 9.67 -8.06
N ILE A 91 9.84 8.37 -8.15
CA ILE A 91 8.47 7.85 -8.18
C ILE A 91 7.97 7.85 -6.72
N GLY A 92 7.03 8.75 -6.43
CA GLY A 92 6.34 8.79 -5.15
C GLY A 92 5.15 7.83 -5.15
N TYR A 93 4.98 7.07 -4.08
CA TYR A 93 3.81 6.23 -3.87
C TYR A 93 2.88 6.87 -2.83
N LEU A 94 1.61 7.04 -3.17
CA LEU A 94 0.57 7.54 -2.26
C LEU A 94 -0.42 6.43 -1.96
N PHE A 95 -0.41 5.95 -0.71
CA PHE A 95 -1.34 4.91 -0.25
C PHE A 95 -2.70 5.53 0.12
N PRO A 96 -3.83 4.85 -0.17
CA PRO A 96 -5.17 5.35 0.15
C PRO A 96 -5.36 5.69 1.64
N GLU A 97 -4.76 4.91 2.53
CA GLU A 97 -4.77 5.14 3.98
C GLU A 97 -4.17 6.50 4.38
N ALA A 98 -3.11 6.94 3.68
CA ALA A 98 -2.47 8.21 3.95
C ALA A 98 -3.37 9.40 3.60
N THR A 99 -4.20 9.29 2.55
CA THR A 99 -5.14 10.36 2.17
C THR A 99 -6.29 10.54 3.16
N GLN A 100 -6.69 9.47 3.85
CA GLN A 100 -7.77 9.54 4.83
C GLN A 100 -7.33 10.31 6.09
N THR A 101 -6.08 10.09 6.55
CA THR A 101 -5.54 10.80 7.71
C THR A 101 -5.35 12.30 7.49
N THR A 102 -5.01 12.74 6.26
CA THR A 102 -4.85 14.17 5.95
C THR A 102 -6.19 14.90 5.96
N ASN A 103 -7.26 14.28 5.42
CA ASN A 103 -8.59 14.91 5.37
C ASN A 103 -9.17 15.15 6.77
N LEU A 104 -8.94 14.21 7.71
CA LEU A 104 -9.39 14.33 9.10
C LEU A 104 -8.72 15.51 9.83
N LYS A 105 -7.41 15.73 9.61
CA LYS A 105 -6.69 16.86 10.22
C LYS A 105 -7.21 18.22 9.77
N ILE A 106 -7.64 18.34 8.51
CA ILE A 106 -8.24 19.57 7.96
C ILE A 106 -9.59 19.84 8.64
N LEU A 107 -10.43 18.82 8.79
CA LEU A 107 -11.74 18.94 9.46
C LEU A 107 -11.57 19.31 10.95
N GLU A 108 -10.61 18.70 11.64
CA GLU A 108 -10.30 19.03 13.03
C GLU A 108 -9.84 20.49 13.18
N ALA A 109 -8.98 20.96 12.28
CA ALA A 109 -8.52 22.36 12.25
C ALA A 109 -9.69 23.33 12.00
N ALA A 110 -10.59 23.01 11.07
CA ALA A 110 -11.79 23.81 10.80
C ALA A 110 -12.72 23.86 12.02
N TYR A 111 -12.91 22.74 12.73
CA TYR A 111 -13.68 22.68 13.97
C TYR A 111 -13.07 23.56 15.07
N LYS A 112 -11.75 23.49 15.27
CA LYS A 112 -11.03 24.35 16.23
C LYS A 112 -11.17 25.83 15.90
N TRP A 113 -11.06 26.21 14.62
CA TRP A 113 -11.23 27.59 14.18
C TRP A 113 -12.65 28.12 14.45
N LYS A 114 -13.68 27.31 14.19
CA LYS A 114 -15.07 27.66 14.51
C LYS A 114 -15.26 27.87 16.01
N LYS A 115 -14.64 27.03 16.85
CA LYS A 115 -14.71 27.14 18.32
C LYS A 115 -13.99 28.37 18.89
N GLN A 116 -12.97 28.89 18.19
CA GLN A 116 -12.27 30.12 18.59
C GLN A 116 -13.02 31.41 18.22
N LYS A 117 -13.97 31.33 17.27
CA LYS A 117 -14.77 32.47 16.83
C LYS A 117 -16.09 32.63 17.60
N LEU A 118 -16.36 31.74 18.55
CA LEU A 118 -17.45 31.82 19.51
C LEU A 118 -16.89 32.26 20.86
#